data_AF-A0A8S3H8A8-F1
#
_entry.id   AF-A0A8S3H8A8-F1
#
_cell.length_a   1.000
_cell.length_b   1.000
_cell.length_c   1.000
_cell.angle_alpha   90.00
_cell.angle_beta   90.00
_cell.angle_gamma   90.00
#
_symmetry.space_group_name_H-M   'P 1'
#
loop_
_entity.id
_entity.type
_entity.pdbx_description
1 polymer ?
#
loop_
_entity_poly.entity_id
_entity_poly.type
_entity_poly.pdbx_seq_one_letter_code
_entity_poly.pdbx_strand_id
1 'polypeptide(L)'
;GFLDKNRHVIKAFLPRESALYLPRECGGTFGYKLAELLNEFFTQDYGHQYSYGNHMELVKAKYIVGDKSLKPIQPSSFEEKSSGITSKDSQLIWEILVDENYIQPDNDDGIHLQGKVNTDRWIDYEALKKNLGKFADYDHLLATVLQKYISQRAILLFEKFQKIFLTWLQVDADTQPKSIAIYLETAKDIWTILSNKGYLYSTNKSCSLFKEEFYQKLKNYQIFIPEIVGVLQEHASCQMGESACDVEAYMIDENGNHRHYWTGYSRYELQYKQANNQIECIDYKSMSRDQTKTSFKMIHDALGNVTKAEHQGIMEIIYDPTTNRPNIIKLQDGRQISYDYDVQGERVRKHVINGKGEKLKEVLYLRDGEGRSLVEKVIDLTDSKRYEQYTGYIYGPKGLIGF
;
A
#
# COMPACT_ATOMS: atom_id res chain seq x y z
N GLY A 1 6.05 17.87 8.11
CA GLY A 1 7.01 16.96 8.76
C GLY A 1 6.24 15.89 9.50
N PHE A 2 6.85 14.73 9.75
CA PHE A 2 6.22 13.54 10.36
C PHE A 2 5.75 13.71 11.82
N LEU A 3 5.91 14.91 12.40
CA LEU A 3 5.56 15.22 13.78
C LEU A 3 4.63 16.44 13.88
N ASP A 4 3.79 16.49 14.91
CA ASP A 4 2.90 17.62 15.21
C ASP A 4 3.71 18.78 15.78
N LYS A 5 3.01 19.88 16.04
CA LYS A 5 3.55 21.06 16.71
C LYS A 5 4.20 20.76 18.08
N ASN A 6 3.97 19.57 18.65
CA ASN A 6 4.52 19.10 19.91
C ASN A 6 5.57 17.98 19.73
N ARG A 7 6.04 17.71 18.50
CA ARG A 7 6.96 16.63 18.15
C ARG A 7 6.41 15.20 18.36
N HIS A 8 5.10 15.03 18.45
CA HIS A 8 4.50 13.69 18.41
C HIS A 8 4.39 13.22 16.97
N VAL A 9 4.64 11.94 16.72
CA VAL A 9 4.37 11.34 15.41
C VAL A 9 2.86 11.44 15.13
N ILE A 10 2.44 12.31 14.19
CA ILE A 10 0.99 12.61 13.99
C ILE A 10 0.24 11.42 13.41
N LYS A 11 0.94 10.53 12.72
CA LYS A 11 0.50 9.21 12.24
C LYS A 11 1.71 8.66 11.49
N ALA A 12 2.42 7.71 12.09
CA ALA A 12 3.38 6.92 11.34
C ALA A 12 2.54 5.92 10.55
N PHE A 13 2.30 6.29 9.30
CA PHE A 13 1.68 5.49 8.28
C PHE A 13 2.58 4.30 7.87
N LEU A 14 3.15 3.58 8.84
CA LEU A 14 4.14 2.53 8.69
C LEU A 14 3.51 1.17 9.03
N PRO A 15 3.89 0.06 8.38
CA PRO A 15 3.47 -1.27 8.83
C PRO A 15 3.84 -1.41 10.29
N ARG A 16 2.87 -1.70 11.16
CA ARG A 16 3.04 -1.57 12.62
C ARG A 16 4.23 -2.37 13.15
N GLU A 17 4.56 -3.48 12.51
CA GLU A 17 5.69 -4.35 12.85
C GLU A 17 7.06 -3.66 12.75
N SER A 18 7.15 -2.59 11.95
CA SER A 18 8.36 -1.78 11.77
C SER A 18 8.75 -1.00 13.03
N ALA A 19 7.83 -0.83 14.00
CA ALA A 19 8.11 -0.18 15.28
C ALA A 19 9.21 -0.88 16.10
N LEU A 20 9.57 -2.14 15.79
CA LEU A 20 10.70 -2.83 16.43
C LEU A 20 12.07 -2.43 15.89
N TYR A 21 12.09 -1.90 14.67
CA TYR A 21 13.30 -1.75 13.85
C TYR A 21 13.57 -0.29 13.47
N LEU A 22 12.59 0.59 13.66
CA LEU A 22 12.66 1.98 13.23
C LEU A 22 13.04 2.95 14.34
N PRO A 23 13.84 3.98 14.03
CA PRO A 23 14.16 5.03 14.98
C PRO A 23 12.95 5.92 15.30
N ARG A 24 12.91 6.47 16.52
CA ARG A 24 11.83 7.36 17.01
C ARG A 24 11.86 8.74 16.34
N GLU A 25 13.06 9.30 16.15
CA GLU A 25 13.25 10.60 15.49
C GLU A 25 13.92 10.41 14.13
N CYS A 26 13.36 11.00 13.09
CA CYS A 26 13.88 10.88 11.72
C CYS A 26 14.47 12.21 11.27
N GLY A 27 15.80 12.31 11.15
CA GLY A 27 16.49 13.51 10.69
C GLY A 27 17.95 13.26 10.28
N GLY A 28 18.53 14.18 9.49
CA GLY A 28 19.93 14.10 9.06
C GLY A 28 20.24 13.03 8.01
N THR A 29 21.48 12.54 7.98
CA THR A 29 21.99 11.51 7.06
C THR A 29 21.24 10.17 7.16
N PHE A 30 20.47 9.95 8.23
CA PHE A 30 19.65 8.75 8.42
C PHE A 30 18.28 8.81 7.73
N GLY A 31 17.83 9.99 7.27
CA GLY A 31 16.60 10.10 6.45
C GLY A 31 16.65 9.20 5.19
N TYR A 32 17.85 8.94 4.68
CA TYR A 32 18.09 8.04 3.54
C TYR A 32 18.01 6.55 3.92
N LYS A 33 18.57 6.16 5.07
CA LYS A 33 18.44 4.79 5.61
C LYS A 33 16.99 4.46 6.00
N LEU A 34 16.25 5.48 6.45
CA LEU A 34 14.83 5.36 6.72
C LEU A 34 14.07 5.02 5.43
N ALA A 35 14.27 5.75 4.34
CA ALA A 35 13.59 5.44 3.08
C ALA A 35 13.90 4.03 2.55
N GLU A 36 15.14 3.57 2.72
CA GLU A 36 15.57 2.20 2.38
C GLU A 36 14.89 1.15 3.26
N LEU A 37 14.91 1.32 4.59
CA LEU A 37 14.26 0.42 5.55
C LEU A 37 12.74 0.42 5.37
N LEU A 38 12.14 1.59 5.14
CA LEU A 38 10.72 1.72 4.83
C LEU A 38 10.37 1.00 3.53
N ASN A 39 11.23 1.03 2.52
CA ASN A 39 11.03 0.27 1.28
C ASN A 39 11.18 -1.26 1.48
N GLU A 40 11.82 -1.74 2.55
CA GLU A 40 11.77 -3.16 2.96
C GLU A 40 10.43 -3.53 3.63
N PHE A 41 9.80 -2.59 4.34
CA PHE A 41 8.56 -2.84 5.09
C PHE A 41 7.28 -2.53 4.31
N PHE A 42 7.28 -1.49 3.47
CA PHE A 42 6.17 -1.20 2.58
C PHE A 42 6.21 -2.14 1.38
N THR A 43 5.23 -3.01 1.30
CA THR A 43 5.06 -3.87 0.12
C THR A 43 4.78 -2.99 -1.09
N GLN A 44 5.52 -3.22 -2.18
CA GLN A 44 5.17 -2.65 -3.50
C GLN A 44 3.98 -3.38 -4.14
N ASP A 45 3.57 -4.50 -3.54
CA ASP A 45 2.44 -5.28 -3.94
C ASP A 45 1.17 -4.76 -3.24
N TYR A 46 0.14 -4.57 -4.06
CA TYR A 46 -1.23 -4.38 -3.62
C TYR A 46 -2.01 -5.66 -3.94
N GLY A 47 -2.57 -6.27 -2.89
CA GLY A 47 -3.56 -7.30 -3.01
C GLY A 47 -4.88 -6.71 -3.47
N HIS A 48 -5.65 -7.48 -4.22
CA HIS A 48 -7.02 -7.15 -4.57
C HIS A 48 -7.88 -8.40 -4.42
N GLN A 49 -9.03 -8.24 -3.79
CA GLN A 49 -10.06 -9.27 -3.72
C GLN A 49 -11.29 -8.79 -4.46
N TYR A 50 -11.77 -9.65 -5.36
CA TYR A 50 -13.01 -9.46 -6.08
C TYR A 50 -14.08 -10.36 -5.48
N SER A 51 -15.24 -9.80 -5.21
CA SER A 51 -16.44 -10.58 -4.92
C SER A 51 -17.34 -10.56 -6.16
N TYR A 52 -17.89 -11.72 -6.49
CA TYR A 52 -18.80 -11.89 -7.62
C TYR A 52 -20.18 -12.28 -7.09
N GLY A 53 -21.22 -11.69 -7.68
CA GLY A 53 -22.60 -12.01 -7.36
C GLY A 53 -23.02 -13.37 -7.92
N ASN A 54 -24.30 -13.70 -7.69
CA ASN A 54 -24.87 -14.98 -8.14
C ASN A 54 -24.90 -15.13 -9.67
N HIS A 55 -24.75 -14.04 -10.43
CA HIS A 55 -24.70 -14.04 -11.89
C HIS A 55 -23.28 -13.83 -12.43
N MET A 56 -22.24 -14.06 -11.61
CA MET A 56 -20.83 -13.87 -11.95
C MET A 56 -20.46 -12.43 -12.32
N GLU A 57 -21.31 -11.47 -11.95
CA GLU A 57 -21.03 -10.05 -12.06
C GLU A 57 -20.09 -9.61 -10.94
N LEU A 58 -19.08 -8.79 -11.28
CA LEU A 58 -18.21 -8.19 -10.27
C LEU A 58 -19.06 -7.25 -9.40
N VAL A 59 -19.30 -7.64 -8.15
CA VAL A 59 -20.07 -6.82 -7.19
C VAL A 59 -19.17 -5.96 -6.32
N LYS A 60 -17.91 -6.38 -6.12
CA LYS A 60 -16.99 -5.67 -5.21
C LYS A 60 -15.53 -5.90 -5.58
N ALA A 61 -14.72 -4.86 -5.38
CA ALA A 61 -13.27 -4.94 -5.38
C ALA A 61 -12.75 -4.30 -4.09
N LYS A 62 -11.92 -5.00 -3.33
CA LYS A 62 -11.28 -4.47 -2.12
C LYS A 62 -9.76 -4.61 -2.24
N TYR A 63 -9.08 -3.50 -2.01
CA TYR A 63 -7.62 -3.42 -2.13
C TYR A 63 -6.98 -3.45 -0.75
N ILE A 64 -5.82 -4.09 -0.68
CA ILE A 64 -5.06 -4.32 0.55
C ILE A 64 -3.59 -4.03 0.24
N VAL A 65 -2.93 -3.35 1.14
CA VAL A 65 -1.48 -3.09 1.06
C VAL A 65 -0.79 -4.30 1.66
N GLY A 66 -0.07 -5.08 0.87
CA GLY A 66 0.61 -6.25 1.43
C GLY A 66 0.78 -7.43 0.49
N ASP A 67 1.03 -8.56 1.15
CA ASP A 67 0.96 -9.88 0.54
C ASP A 67 -0.36 -10.05 -0.22
N LYS A 68 -0.25 -10.46 -1.50
CA LYS A 68 -1.39 -10.76 -2.37
C LYS A 68 -2.30 -11.85 -1.82
N SER A 69 -1.81 -12.64 -0.86
CA SER A 69 -2.57 -13.69 -0.18
C SER A 69 -3.51 -13.14 0.92
N LEU A 70 -3.25 -11.93 1.42
CA LEU A 70 -4.04 -11.36 2.51
C LEU A 70 -5.42 -10.96 2.00
N LYS A 71 -6.46 -11.43 2.70
CA LYS A 71 -7.86 -11.11 2.41
C LYS A 71 -8.34 -9.94 3.28
N PRO A 72 -9.42 -9.22 2.91
CA PRO A 72 -10.03 -8.27 3.79
C PRO A 72 -10.51 -8.96 5.07
N ILE A 73 -10.56 -8.22 6.18
CA ILE A 73 -11.13 -8.76 7.40
C ILE A 73 -12.61 -9.09 7.16
N GLN A 74 -12.98 -10.31 7.53
CA GLN A 74 -14.29 -10.91 7.33
C GLN A 74 -14.61 -11.82 8.52
N PRO A 75 -15.86 -12.30 8.67
CA PRO A 75 -16.22 -13.16 9.80
C PRO A 75 -15.32 -14.39 9.97
N SER A 76 -14.82 -15.00 8.88
CA SER A 76 -13.93 -16.18 8.95
C SER A 76 -12.48 -15.85 9.34
N SER A 77 -12.07 -14.58 9.39
CA SER A 77 -10.69 -14.20 9.67
C SER A 77 -10.19 -14.70 11.04
N PHE A 78 -11.07 -14.83 12.04
CA PHE A 78 -10.69 -15.29 13.37
C PHE A 78 -10.52 -16.81 13.47
N GLU A 79 -11.37 -17.61 12.82
CA GLU A 79 -11.18 -19.07 12.73
C GLU A 79 -9.96 -19.45 11.88
N GLU A 80 -9.69 -18.70 10.80
CA GLU A 80 -8.54 -18.98 9.91
C GLU A 80 -7.20 -18.81 10.65
N LYS A 81 -7.14 -17.90 11.64
CA LYS A 81 -5.91 -17.58 12.39
C LYS A 81 -5.75 -18.40 13.68
N SER A 82 -6.84 -18.95 14.23
CA SER A 82 -6.81 -19.65 15.52
C SER A 82 -7.55 -20.98 15.46
N SER A 83 -6.81 -22.08 15.65
CA SER A 83 -7.37 -23.44 15.67
C SER A 83 -8.36 -23.71 16.81
N GLY A 84 -8.46 -22.82 17.79
CA GLY A 84 -9.41 -22.93 18.91
C GLY A 84 -10.72 -22.15 18.71
N ILE A 85 -10.81 -21.30 17.68
CA ILE A 85 -12.02 -20.51 17.38
C ILE A 85 -12.83 -21.28 16.34
N THR A 86 -14.05 -21.69 16.68
CA THR A 86 -14.94 -22.33 15.70
C THR A 86 -15.56 -21.28 14.76
N SER A 87 -16.08 -21.71 13.61
CA SER A 87 -16.79 -20.81 12.68
C SER A 87 -17.92 -20.01 13.36
N LYS A 88 -18.67 -20.66 14.26
CA LYS A 88 -19.71 -20.00 15.04
C LYS A 88 -19.14 -18.96 16.01
N ASP A 89 -18.03 -19.26 16.67
CA ASP A 89 -17.36 -18.30 17.56
C ASP A 89 -16.80 -17.13 16.77
N SER A 90 -16.21 -17.40 15.60
CA SER A 90 -15.67 -16.39 14.69
C SER A 90 -16.75 -15.38 14.26
N GLN A 91 -17.95 -15.87 13.96
CA GLN A 91 -19.09 -15.02 13.63
C GLN A 91 -19.57 -14.17 14.82
N LEU A 92 -19.66 -14.76 16.02
CA LEU A 92 -20.05 -14.03 17.23
C LEU A 92 -19.02 -12.98 17.64
N ILE A 93 -17.72 -13.29 17.51
CA ILE A 93 -16.62 -12.34 17.72
C ILE A 93 -16.75 -11.18 16.72
N TRP A 94 -16.97 -11.49 15.43
CA TRP A 94 -17.19 -10.46 14.41
C TRP A 94 -18.35 -9.52 14.75
N GLU A 95 -19.52 -10.07 15.13
CA GLU A 95 -20.71 -9.29 15.52
C GLU A 95 -20.40 -8.36 16.71
N ILE A 96 -19.78 -8.87 17.77
CA ILE A 96 -19.35 -8.06 18.92
C ILE A 96 -18.42 -6.92 18.48
N LEU A 97 -17.46 -7.21 17.60
CA LEU A 97 -16.50 -6.22 17.15
C LEU A 97 -17.12 -5.16 16.24
N VAL A 98 -18.15 -5.51 15.48
CA VAL A 98 -18.94 -4.57 14.66
C VAL A 98 -19.83 -3.68 15.54
N ASP A 99 -20.57 -4.27 16.48
CA ASP A 99 -21.49 -3.55 17.37
C ASP A 99 -20.76 -2.51 18.23
N GLU A 100 -19.57 -2.87 18.72
CA GLU A 100 -18.72 -1.98 19.51
C GLU A 100 -17.83 -1.07 18.63
N ASN A 101 -18.01 -1.16 17.31
CA ASN A 101 -17.36 -0.33 16.30
C ASN A 101 -15.82 -0.44 16.32
N TYR A 102 -15.30 -1.61 16.69
CA TYR A 102 -13.90 -2.01 16.47
C TYR A 102 -13.64 -2.40 15.02
N ILE A 103 -14.68 -2.88 14.33
CA ILE A 103 -14.71 -3.11 12.88
C ILE A 103 -15.87 -2.29 12.31
N GLN A 104 -15.60 -1.54 11.26
CA GLN A 104 -16.64 -0.92 10.45
C GLN A 104 -16.97 -1.86 9.29
N PRO A 105 -18.15 -2.48 9.26
CA PRO A 105 -18.55 -3.32 8.13
C PRO A 105 -18.77 -2.45 6.90
N ASP A 106 -18.48 -3.00 5.72
CA ASP A 106 -18.93 -2.40 4.47
C ASP A 106 -20.47 -2.46 4.42
N ASN A 107 -21.10 -1.49 3.76
CA ASN A 107 -22.56 -1.41 3.68
C ASN A 107 -23.07 -2.50 2.70
N ASP A 108 -23.54 -3.64 3.22
CA ASP A 108 -23.82 -4.85 2.42
C ASP A 108 -25.00 -5.68 2.98
N ASP A 109 -25.67 -6.42 2.11
CA ASP A 109 -26.88 -7.23 2.36
C ASP A 109 -26.56 -8.67 2.84
N GLY A 110 -25.33 -8.92 3.32
CA GLY A 110 -24.98 -10.09 4.14
C GLY A 110 -24.25 -11.26 3.45
N ILE A 111 -24.02 -11.24 2.13
CA ILE A 111 -23.37 -12.36 1.42
C ILE A 111 -21.84 -12.23 1.38
N HIS A 112 -21.31 -11.00 1.36
CA HIS A 112 -19.86 -10.74 1.30
C HIS A 112 -19.39 -9.78 2.40
N LEU A 113 -19.74 -10.13 3.64
CA LEU A 113 -19.37 -9.37 4.83
C LEU A 113 -17.86 -9.21 4.92
N GLN A 114 -17.41 -7.99 4.66
CA GLN A 114 -16.04 -7.53 4.80
C GLN A 114 -16.07 -6.19 5.52
N GLY A 115 -14.97 -5.81 6.15
CA GLY A 115 -14.92 -4.58 6.94
C GLY A 115 -13.58 -3.86 6.90
N LYS A 116 -13.51 -2.74 7.59
CA LYS A 116 -12.30 -1.99 7.89
C LYS A 116 -12.08 -2.00 9.40
N VAL A 117 -10.85 -2.21 9.85
CA VAL A 117 -10.55 -2.18 11.28
C VAL A 117 -10.46 -0.72 11.73
N ASN A 118 -11.17 -0.39 12.81
CA ASN A 118 -11.01 0.87 13.51
C ASN A 118 -9.78 0.80 14.40
N THR A 119 -8.67 1.18 13.81
CA THR A 119 -7.32 1.14 14.33
C THR A 119 -7.22 1.60 15.79
N ASP A 120 -6.62 0.76 16.63
CA ASP A 120 -6.32 1.00 18.07
C ASP A 120 -7.52 1.28 18.98
N ARG A 121 -8.75 1.14 18.51
CA ARG A 121 -9.92 1.46 19.34
C ARG A 121 -9.97 0.63 20.64
N TRP A 122 -9.39 -0.56 20.63
CA TRP A 122 -9.28 -1.47 21.78
C TRP A 122 -8.17 -1.10 22.78
N ILE A 123 -7.26 -0.17 22.44
CA ILE A 123 -6.13 0.22 23.29
C ILE A 123 -6.51 1.38 24.20
N ASP A 124 -6.08 1.32 25.46
CA ASP A 124 -6.21 2.43 26.41
C ASP A 124 -4.97 3.33 26.40
N TYR A 125 -4.84 4.16 25.35
CA TYR A 125 -3.74 5.10 25.24
C TYR A 125 -3.74 6.17 26.34
N GLU A 126 -4.91 6.55 26.85
CA GLU A 126 -5.00 7.55 27.92
C GLU A 126 -4.40 7.01 29.22
N ALA A 127 -4.75 5.78 29.61
CA ALA A 127 -4.15 5.12 30.76
C ALA A 127 -2.65 4.87 30.56
N LEU A 128 -2.23 4.45 29.36
CA LEU A 128 -0.81 4.22 29.06
C LEU A 128 0.00 5.51 29.20
N LYS A 129 -0.40 6.60 28.54
CA LYS A 129 0.24 7.92 28.64
C LYS A 129 0.33 8.39 30.09
N LYS A 130 -0.78 8.29 30.83
CA LYS A 130 -0.86 8.70 32.24
C LYS A 130 0.13 7.93 33.11
N ASN A 131 0.23 6.61 32.92
CA ASN A 131 1.16 5.78 33.70
C ASN A 131 2.63 6.01 33.32
N LEU A 132 2.91 6.29 32.05
CA LEU A 132 4.27 6.60 31.56
C LEU A 132 4.77 7.97 32.05
N GLY A 133 3.88 8.92 32.31
CA GLY A 133 4.22 10.24 32.86
C GLY A 133 5.21 10.98 31.96
N LYS A 134 6.45 11.19 32.44
CA LYS A 134 7.52 11.85 31.66
C LYS A 134 7.96 11.08 30.40
N PHE A 135 7.54 9.82 30.26
CA PHE A 135 7.81 8.97 29.10
C PHE A 135 6.61 8.81 28.17
N ALA A 136 5.59 9.66 28.29
CA ALA A 136 4.34 9.55 27.53
C ALA A 136 4.55 9.51 26.00
N ASP A 137 5.62 10.14 25.49
CA ASP A 137 5.91 10.15 24.05
C ASP A 137 6.26 8.78 23.44
N TYR A 138 6.50 7.76 24.27
CA TYR A 138 6.80 6.40 23.81
C TYR A 138 5.55 5.52 23.67
N ASP A 139 4.36 6.02 24.05
CA ASP A 139 3.13 5.26 24.17
C ASP A 139 2.74 4.48 22.90
N HIS A 140 2.79 5.08 21.72
CA HIS A 140 2.42 4.41 20.47
C HIS A 140 3.41 3.31 20.06
N LEU A 141 4.72 3.56 20.22
CA LEU A 141 5.77 2.55 19.98
C LEU A 141 5.64 1.39 20.96
N LEU A 142 5.42 1.70 22.24
CA LEU A 142 5.22 0.71 23.29
C LEU A 142 3.97 -0.12 23.05
N ALA A 143 2.82 0.52 22.78
CA ALA A 143 1.57 -0.18 22.48
C ALA A 143 1.73 -1.14 21.29
N THR A 144 2.49 -0.75 20.27
CA THR A 144 2.75 -1.59 19.10
C THR A 144 3.60 -2.81 19.43
N VAL A 145 4.70 -2.63 20.17
CA VAL A 145 5.55 -3.75 20.63
C VAL A 145 4.76 -4.68 21.55
N LEU A 146 4.06 -4.13 22.54
CA LEU A 146 3.29 -4.91 23.49
C LEU A 146 2.21 -5.73 22.79
N GLN A 147 1.43 -5.14 21.87
CA GLN A 147 0.43 -5.87 21.09
C GLN A 147 1.03 -7.04 20.32
N LYS A 148 2.19 -6.86 19.68
CA LYS A 148 2.87 -7.94 18.95
C LYS A 148 3.23 -9.12 19.85
N TYR A 149 3.78 -8.85 21.04
CA TYR A 149 4.14 -9.91 21.98
C TYR A 149 2.89 -10.56 22.58
N ILE A 150 1.85 -9.78 22.87
CA ILE A 150 0.56 -10.30 23.35
C ILE A 150 -0.08 -11.22 22.31
N SER A 151 -0.17 -10.81 21.04
CA SER A 151 -0.82 -11.59 19.99
C SER A 151 -0.11 -12.90 19.67
N GLN A 152 1.21 -12.93 19.86
CA GLN A 152 2.03 -14.14 19.71
C GLN A 152 2.07 -15.01 20.96
N ARG A 153 1.38 -14.62 22.05
CA ARG A 153 1.50 -15.22 23.38
C ARG A 153 2.95 -15.32 23.87
N ALA A 154 3.78 -14.37 23.45
CA ALA A 154 5.21 -14.36 23.70
C ALA A 154 5.54 -13.47 24.90
N ILE A 155 6.44 -13.95 25.75
CA ILE A 155 6.99 -13.15 26.85
C ILE A 155 8.06 -12.22 26.28
N LEU A 156 7.85 -10.91 26.38
CA LEU A 156 8.91 -9.93 26.14
C LEU A 156 9.89 -10.00 27.30
N LEU A 157 11.18 -10.18 27.02
CA LEU A 157 12.25 -10.14 28.03
C LEU A 157 12.87 -8.75 28.09
N PHE A 158 13.40 -8.38 29.26
CA PHE A 158 13.96 -7.04 29.48
C PHE A 158 15.15 -6.76 28.54
N GLU A 159 16.04 -7.72 28.34
CA GLU A 159 17.20 -7.59 27.45
C GLU A 159 16.77 -7.34 26.00
N LYS A 160 15.66 -7.97 25.59
CA LYS A 160 15.09 -7.76 24.26
C LYS A 160 14.45 -6.37 24.15
N PHE A 161 13.72 -5.95 25.18
CA PHE A 161 13.17 -4.60 25.27
C PHE A 161 14.27 -3.52 25.22
N GLN A 162 15.37 -3.70 25.95
CA GLN A 162 16.51 -2.78 25.90
C GLN A 162 17.07 -2.64 24.48
N LYS A 163 17.23 -3.75 23.74
CA LYS A 163 17.70 -3.71 22.35
C LYS A 163 16.74 -2.94 21.44
N ILE A 164 15.43 -3.16 21.59
CA ILE A 164 14.40 -2.43 20.84
C ILE A 164 14.47 -0.93 21.18
N PHE A 165 14.56 -0.60 22.46
CA PHE A 165 14.62 0.78 22.94
C PHE A 165 15.87 1.53 22.45
N LEU A 166 17.04 0.89 22.46
CA LEU A 166 18.27 1.47 21.90
C LEU A 166 18.18 1.68 20.38
N THR A 167 17.44 0.80 19.69
CA THR A 167 17.16 0.96 18.25
C THR A 167 16.32 2.22 18.01
N TRP A 168 15.30 2.48 18.84
CA TRP A 168 14.50 3.71 18.76
C TRP A 168 15.33 4.97 18.93
N LEU A 169 16.37 4.91 19.78
CA LEU A 169 17.24 6.04 20.09
C LEU A 169 18.44 6.16 19.14
N GLN A 170 18.55 5.31 18.11
CA GLN A 170 19.63 5.37 17.12
C GLN A 170 21.02 5.21 17.75
N VAL A 171 21.16 4.31 18.72
CA VAL A 171 22.48 4.02 19.30
C VAL A 171 23.34 3.29 18.28
N ASP A 172 24.42 3.93 17.85
CA ASP A 172 25.42 3.42 16.90
C ASP A 172 26.82 3.33 17.54
N ALA A 173 27.81 2.97 16.73
CA ALA A 173 29.20 2.81 17.20
C ALA A 173 29.84 4.12 17.69
N ASP A 174 29.32 5.28 17.25
CA ASP A 174 29.85 6.60 17.59
C ASP A 174 29.14 7.20 18.83
N THR A 175 28.08 6.54 19.29
CA THR A 175 27.31 6.98 20.46
C THR A 175 28.14 6.87 21.73
N GLN A 176 28.27 7.99 22.44
CA GLN A 176 29.09 8.08 23.64
C GLN A 176 28.62 7.09 24.72
N PRO A 177 29.54 6.34 25.38
CA PRO A 177 29.17 5.35 26.40
C PRO A 177 28.32 5.91 27.55
N LYS A 178 28.53 7.17 27.93
CA LYS A 178 27.73 7.87 28.95
C LYS A 178 26.26 8.03 28.53
N SER A 179 26.01 8.33 27.25
CA SER A 179 24.65 8.44 26.70
C SER A 179 23.95 7.07 26.70
N ILE A 180 24.69 6.01 26.32
CA ILE A 180 24.17 4.64 26.34
C ILE A 180 23.73 4.25 27.77
N ALA A 181 24.53 4.55 28.79
CA ALA A 181 24.17 4.27 30.18
C ALA A 181 22.86 4.98 30.60
N ILE A 182 22.67 6.25 30.22
CA ILE A 182 21.43 7.01 30.49
C ILE A 182 20.23 6.38 29.78
N TYR A 183 20.40 5.93 28.53
CA TYR A 183 19.35 5.27 27.77
C TYR A 183 18.95 3.91 28.37
N LEU A 184 19.91 3.14 28.86
CA LEU A 184 19.65 1.87 29.54
C LEU A 184 18.90 2.07 30.86
N GLU A 185 19.23 3.09 31.64
CA GLU A 185 18.47 3.45 32.84
C GLU A 185 17.06 3.94 32.48
N THR A 186 16.91 4.71 31.40
CA THR A 186 15.59 5.12 30.90
C THR A 186 14.74 3.90 30.48
N ALA A 187 15.32 2.94 29.77
CA ALA A 187 14.65 1.70 29.42
C ALA A 187 14.23 0.92 30.66
N LYS A 188 15.06 0.89 31.70
CA LYS A 188 14.76 0.24 32.98
C LYS A 188 13.61 0.91 33.73
N ASP A 189 13.55 2.25 33.74
CA ASP A 189 12.44 3.00 34.32
C ASP A 189 11.12 2.68 33.62
N ILE A 190 11.12 2.72 32.28
CA ILE A 190 9.95 2.38 31.46
C ILE A 190 9.54 0.92 31.71
N TRP A 191 10.48 -0.01 31.70
CA TRP A 191 10.23 -1.42 31.96
C TRP A 191 9.57 -1.66 33.32
N THR A 192 10.08 -0.99 34.36
CA THR A 192 9.52 -1.03 35.71
C THR A 192 8.05 -0.58 35.71
N ILE A 193 7.73 0.50 35.00
CA ILE A 193 6.34 0.98 34.85
C ILE A 193 5.49 -0.08 34.16
N LEU A 194 5.95 -0.62 33.03
CA LEU A 194 5.22 -1.62 32.24
C LEU A 194 4.93 -2.89 33.05
N SER A 195 5.92 -3.39 33.77
CA SER A 195 5.81 -4.57 34.62
C SER A 195 4.85 -4.33 35.78
N ASN A 196 5.06 -3.26 36.56
CA ASN A 196 4.26 -2.96 37.75
C ASN A 196 2.78 -2.70 37.44
N LYS A 197 2.52 -2.08 36.28
CA LYS A 197 1.16 -1.77 35.84
C LYS A 197 0.49 -2.90 35.06
N GLY A 198 1.19 -4.01 34.78
CA GLY A 198 0.62 -5.19 34.13
C GLY A 198 0.43 -5.07 32.62
N TYR A 199 1.29 -4.30 31.94
CA TYR A 199 1.26 -4.19 30.48
C TYR A 199 1.98 -5.33 29.77
N LEU A 200 2.87 -6.04 30.45
CA LEU A 200 3.58 -7.19 29.88
C LEU A 200 2.67 -8.41 29.81
N TYR A 201 2.73 -9.16 28.71
CA TYR A 201 1.95 -10.38 28.54
C TYR A 201 2.24 -11.41 29.64
N SER A 202 1.18 -12.01 30.18
CA SER A 202 1.24 -13.11 31.12
C SER A 202 0.05 -14.03 30.86
N THR A 203 0.26 -15.35 30.90
CA THR A 203 -0.78 -16.34 30.58
C THR A 203 -1.98 -16.29 31.52
N ASN A 204 -1.81 -15.78 32.74
CA ASN A 204 -2.81 -15.86 33.81
C ASN A 204 -3.36 -14.49 34.23
N LYS A 205 -3.09 -13.42 33.48
CA LYS A 205 -3.49 -12.06 33.86
C LYS A 205 -3.93 -11.27 32.65
N SER A 206 -5.04 -10.52 32.78
CA SER A 206 -5.44 -9.53 31.79
C SER A 206 -4.34 -8.47 31.64
N CYS A 207 -4.02 -8.14 30.41
CA CYS A 207 -3.06 -7.10 30.09
C CYS A 207 -3.74 -5.73 30.21
N SER A 208 -3.14 -4.82 30.98
CA SER A 208 -3.66 -3.46 31.18
C SER A 208 -3.58 -2.55 29.95
N LEU A 209 -3.08 -3.06 28.81
CA LEU A 209 -2.96 -2.30 27.56
C LEU A 209 -4.33 -2.04 26.91
N PHE A 210 -5.27 -2.97 27.06
CA PHE A 210 -6.57 -2.87 26.42
C PHE A 210 -7.61 -2.28 27.37
N LYS A 211 -8.58 -1.58 26.79
CA LYS A 211 -9.70 -1.01 27.55
C LYS A 211 -10.47 -2.10 28.28
N GLU A 212 -10.92 -1.81 29.49
CA GLU A 212 -11.74 -2.75 30.29
C GLU A 212 -12.99 -3.18 29.52
N GLU A 213 -13.65 -2.24 28.82
CA GLU A 213 -14.82 -2.51 27.98
C GLU A 213 -14.55 -3.59 26.93
N PHE A 214 -13.36 -3.61 26.34
CA PHE A 214 -12.97 -4.62 25.35
C PHE A 214 -12.97 -6.03 25.96
N TYR A 215 -12.39 -6.18 27.16
CA TYR A 215 -12.42 -7.45 27.91
C TYR A 215 -13.83 -7.86 28.31
N GLN A 216 -14.67 -6.91 28.72
CA GLN A 216 -16.03 -7.19 29.16
C GLN A 216 -16.92 -7.65 28.02
N LYS A 217 -16.80 -7.04 26.84
CA LYS A 217 -17.56 -7.41 25.65
C LYS A 217 -17.13 -8.78 25.12
N LEU A 218 -15.83 -9.10 25.20
CA LEU A 218 -15.27 -10.39 24.81
C LEU A 218 -15.12 -11.37 26.00
N LYS A 219 -15.90 -11.23 27.08
CA LYS A 219 -15.73 -12.05 28.30
C LYS A 219 -15.77 -13.56 28.05
N ASN A 220 -16.58 -14.01 27.11
CA ASN A 220 -16.70 -15.44 26.75
C ASN A 220 -15.53 -15.94 25.89
N TYR A 221 -14.73 -15.02 25.34
CA TYR A 221 -13.62 -15.27 24.43
C TYR A 221 -12.29 -14.78 25.01
N GLN A 222 -12.21 -14.56 26.34
CA GLN A 222 -11.02 -13.99 26.98
C GLN A 222 -9.74 -14.77 26.68
N ILE A 223 -9.83 -16.10 26.63
CA ILE A 223 -8.68 -16.95 26.31
C ILE A 223 -8.14 -16.63 24.92
N PHE A 224 -8.98 -16.20 23.96
CA PHE A 224 -8.64 -15.92 22.57
C PHE A 224 -8.32 -14.45 22.28
N ILE A 225 -8.29 -13.58 23.30
CA ILE A 225 -7.96 -12.16 23.12
C ILE A 225 -6.62 -11.95 22.40
N PRO A 226 -5.53 -12.69 22.71
CA PRO A 226 -4.29 -12.64 21.94
C PRO A 226 -4.51 -12.80 20.43
N GLU A 227 -5.23 -13.84 20.01
CA GLU A 227 -5.47 -14.13 18.61
C GLU A 227 -6.38 -13.08 17.94
N ILE A 228 -7.44 -12.64 18.64
CA ILE A 228 -8.33 -11.57 18.16
C ILE A 228 -7.55 -10.28 17.91
N VAL A 229 -6.71 -9.87 18.87
CA VAL A 229 -5.86 -8.68 18.72
C VAL A 229 -4.85 -8.88 17.60
N GLY A 230 -4.31 -10.10 17.42
CA GLY A 230 -3.44 -10.44 16.30
C GLY A 230 -4.10 -10.19 14.94
N VAL A 231 -5.32 -10.70 14.75
CA VAL A 231 -6.11 -10.49 13.52
C VAL A 231 -6.38 -8.99 13.32
N LEU A 232 -6.86 -8.29 14.35
CA LEU A 232 -7.14 -6.85 14.26
C LEU A 232 -5.87 -6.05 13.91
N GLN A 233 -4.73 -6.39 14.51
CA GLN A 233 -3.45 -5.71 14.27
C GLN A 233 -2.92 -5.97 12.85
N GLU A 234 -3.01 -7.21 12.37
CA GLU A 234 -2.60 -7.60 11.00
C GLU A 234 -3.41 -6.80 9.97
N HIS A 235 -4.74 -6.84 10.06
CA HIS A 235 -5.60 -6.11 9.12
C HIS A 235 -5.49 -4.59 9.26
N ALA A 236 -5.33 -4.04 10.48
CA ALA A 236 -5.08 -2.61 10.67
C ALA A 236 -3.76 -2.15 10.03
N SER A 237 -2.77 -3.04 9.91
CA SER A 237 -1.46 -2.72 9.30
C SER A 237 -1.49 -2.74 7.77
N CYS A 238 -2.45 -3.44 7.17
CA CYS A 238 -2.51 -3.71 5.73
C CYS A 238 -3.71 -3.07 5.02
N GLN A 239 -4.59 -2.38 5.75
CA GLN A 239 -5.76 -1.72 5.16
C GLN A 239 -5.39 -0.40 4.44
N MET A 240 -6.02 -0.12 3.30
CA MET A 240 -5.77 1.12 2.56
C MET A 240 -6.24 2.38 3.32
N GLY A 241 -5.51 3.47 3.07
CA GLY A 241 -5.72 4.78 3.68
C GLY A 241 -5.00 4.94 5.01
N GLU A 242 -4.24 3.93 5.45
CA GLU A 242 -3.40 3.96 6.65
C GLU A 242 -1.90 3.98 6.29
N SER A 243 -1.53 3.95 5.01
CA SER A 243 -0.19 4.33 4.52
C SER A 243 -0.15 5.70 3.83
N ALA A 244 0.95 6.45 3.98
CA ALA A 244 1.22 7.68 3.23
C ALA A 244 1.52 7.36 1.75
N CYS A 245 1.75 6.08 1.46
CA CYS A 245 1.86 5.55 0.11
C CYS A 245 0.50 5.33 -0.56
N ASP A 246 -0.60 5.29 0.21
CA ASP A 246 -1.96 5.07 -0.30
C ASP A 246 -2.62 6.36 -0.83
N VAL A 247 -1.94 7.50 -0.66
CA VAL A 247 -2.47 8.82 -1.03
C VAL A 247 -1.84 9.25 -2.33
N GLU A 248 -2.67 9.33 -3.37
CA GLU A 248 -2.33 10.05 -4.59
C GLU A 248 -2.52 11.55 -4.33
N ALA A 249 -1.49 12.34 -4.61
CA ALA A 249 -1.58 13.79 -4.56
C ALA A 249 -1.35 14.37 -5.95
N TYR A 250 -2.27 15.24 -6.36
CA TYR A 250 -2.21 15.98 -7.61
C TYR A 250 -2.41 17.48 -7.35
N MET A 251 -1.76 18.29 -8.18
CA MET A 251 -1.97 19.72 -8.24
C MET A 251 -2.32 20.08 -9.67
N ILE A 252 -3.31 20.96 -9.82
CA ILE A 252 -3.77 21.44 -11.12
C ILE A 252 -3.53 22.96 -11.15
N ASP A 253 -3.01 23.46 -12.27
CA ASP A 253 -2.84 24.90 -12.47
C ASP A 253 -4.13 25.59 -12.93
N GLU A 254 -4.07 26.91 -13.10
CA GLU A 254 -5.19 27.73 -13.56
C GLU A 254 -5.70 27.38 -14.98
N ASN A 255 -4.92 26.65 -15.78
CA ASN A 255 -5.27 26.22 -17.13
C ASN A 255 -5.78 24.77 -17.17
N GLY A 256 -5.91 24.10 -16.02
CA GLY A 256 -6.34 22.71 -15.95
C GLY A 256 -5.22 21.69 -16.16
N ASN A 257 -3.97 22.12 -16.20
CA ASN A 257 -2.81 21.23 -16.39
C ASN A 257 -2.36 20.61 -15.06
N HIS A 258 -1.99 19.33 -15.06
CA HIS A 258 -1.42 18.65 -13.89
C HIS A 258 0.00 19.15 -13.62
N ARG A 259 0.26 19.83 -12.50
CA ARG A 259 1.62 20.24 -12.10
C ARG A 259 2.43 19.14 -11.45
N HIS A 260 1.79 18.32 -10.64
CA HIS A 260 2.46 17.16 -10.05
C HIS A 260 1.52 15.98 -9.94
N TYR A 261 2.13 14.80 -9.91
CA TYR A 261 1.48 13.55 -9.59
C TYR A 261 2.39 12.76 -8.66
N TRP A 262 1.96 12.62 -7.41
CA TRP A 262 2.71 11.93 -6.37
C TRP A 262 1.93 10.70 -5.95
N THR A 263 2.58 9.54 -6.02
CA THR A 263 2.01 8.25 -5.63
C THR A 263 3.12 7.45 -4.95
N GLY A 264 2.84 6.85 -3.79
CA GLY A 264 3.86 6.14 -3.02
C GLY A 264 5.09 7.01 -2.72
N TYR A 265 6.26 6.56 -3.18
CA TYR A 265 7.54 7.28 -3.15
C TYR A 265 7.90 7.99 -4.45
N SER A 266 7.11 7.82 -5.50
CA SER A 266 7.35 8.46 -6.79
C SER A 266 6.81 9.87 -6.79
N ARG A 267 7.65 10.83 -7.17
CA ARG A 267 7.28 12.24 -7.31
C ARG A 267 7.51 12.63 -8.77
N TYR A 268 6.42 12.83 -9.50
CA TYR A 268 6.44 13.40 -10.84
C TYR A 268 6.04 14.87 -10.77
N GLU A 269 6.88 15.75 -11.33
CA GLU A 269 6.57 17.17 -11.51
C GLU A 269 6.59 17.46 -13.02
N LEU A 270 5.49 17.99 -13.54
CA LEU A 270 5.32 18.28 -14.94
C LEU A 270 5.56 19.77 -15.15
N GLN A 271 6.51 20.08 -16.02
CA GLN A 271 6.81 21.44 -16.43
C GLN A 271 6.24 21.66 -17.83
N TYR A 272 5.48 22.74 -18.01
CA TYR A 272 4.83 23.07 -19.26
C TYR A 272 5.58 24.20 -19.97
N LYS A 273 5.57 24.17 -21.30
CA LYS A 273 6.13 25.25 -22.11
C LYS A 273 5.38 26.55 -21.83
N GLN A 274 6.10 27.66 -21.89
CA GLN A 274 5.49 28.97 -21.73
C GLN A 274 4.44 29.20 -22.84
N ALA A 275 3.25 29.66 -22.45
CA ALA A 275 2.13 30.03 -23.32
C ALA A 275 1.39 28.89 -24.05
N ASN A 276 1.59 27.62 -23.66
CA ASN A 276 0.70 26.53 -24.09
C ASN A 276 0.65 25.37 -23.06
N ASN A 277 -0.14 24.34 -23.35
CA ASN A 277 -0.36 23.18 -22.46
C ASN A 277 0.54 21.98 -22.81
N GLN A 278 1.61 22.16 -23.59
CA GLN A 278 2.56 21.09 -23.89
C GLN A 278 3.54 20.93 -22.74
N ILE A 279 3.75 19.69 -22.33
CA ILE A 279 4.77 19.36 -21.33
C ILE A 279 6.15 19.55 -21.98
N GLU A 280 7.01 20.36 -21.37
CA GLU A 280 8.40 20.51 -21.78
C GLU A 280 9.27 19.42 -21.16
N CYS A 281 9.05 19.18 -19.87
CA CYS A 281 9.88 18.29 -19.07
C CYS A 281 9.07 17.64 -17.96
N ILE A 282 9.46 16.42 -17.60
CA ILE A 282 8.95 15.72 -16.43
C ILE A 282 10.12 15.44 -15.52
N ASP A 283 10.08 16.03 -14.34
CA ASP A 283 11.02 15.68 -13.31
C ASP A 283 10.50 14.51 -12.50
N TYR A 284 11.37 13.53 -12.30
CA TYR A 284 11.13 12.38 -11.47
C TYR A 284 12.09 12.38 -10.29
N LYS A 285 11.54 12.16 -9.10
CA LYS A 285 12.31 11.82 -7.92
C LYS A 285 11.69 10.60 -7.26
N SER A 286 12.48 9.54 -7.15
CA SER A 286 12.15 8.49 -6.19
C SER A 286 12.57 8.95 -4.80
N MET A 287 11.68 8.84 -3.85
CA MET A 287 12.00 9.04 -2.43
C MET A 287 12.52 7.76 -1.76
N SER A 288 12.51 6.61 -2.45
CA SER A 288 12.96 5.30 -1.90
C SER A 288 14.44 4.99 -2.11
N ARG A 289 15.09 5.72 -3.01
CA ARG A 289 16.53 5.67 -3.27
C ARG A 289 16.97 7.12 -3.31
N ASP A 290 18.12 7.46 -2.74
CA ASP A 290 18.69 8.82 -2.83
C ASP A 290 19.15 9.10 -4.28
N GLN A 291 18.17 9.09 -5.19
CA GLN A 291 18.36 9.42 -6.57
C GLN A 291 18.22 10.92 -6.69
N THR A 292 19.25 11.51 -7.29
CA THR A 292 19.17 12.85 -7.82
C THR A 292 17.93 12.98 -8.68
N LYS A 293 17.22 14.10 -8.51
CA LYS A 293 16.08 14.49 -9.35
C LYS A 293 16.50 14.30 -10.81
N THR A 294 15.84 13.40 -11.51
CA THR A 294 16.11 13.12 -12.92
C THR A 294 15.08 13.86 -13.76
N SER A 295 15.55 14.60 -14.75
CA SER A 295 14.72 15.45 -15.59
C SER A 295 14.63 14.81 -16.98
N PHE A 296 13.42 14.48 -17.41
CA PHE A 296 13.15 13.80 -18.68
C PHE A 296 12.48 14.74 -19.67
N LYS A 297 13.10 14.94 -20.83
CA LYS A 297 12.53 15.83 -21.85
C LYS A 297 11.35 15.18 -22.55
N MET A 298 10.38 16.02 -22.92
CA MET A 298 9.25 15.64 -23.76
C MET A 298 9.23 16.52 -25.01
N ILE A 299 9.36 15.90 -26.17
CA ILE A 299 9.48 16.62 -27.45
C ILE A 299 8.15 16.53 -28.18
N HIS A 300 7.76 17.64 -28.80
CA HIS A 300 6.54 17.77 -29.57
C HIS A 300 6.86 18.21 -31.00
N ASP A 301 6.06 17.77 -31.97
CA ASP A 301 6.11 18.30 -33.34
C ASP A 301 5.34 19.62 -33.48
N ALA A 302 5.29 20.16 -34.70
CA ALA A 302 4.61 21.42 -35.01
C ALA A 302 3.08 21.36 -34.87
N LEU A 303 2.48 20.16 -34.92
CA LEU A 303 1.05 19.95 -34.71
C LEU A 303 0.72 19.74 -33.23
N GLY A 304 1.75 19.66 -32.38
CA GLY A 304 1.63 19.47 -30.95
C GLY A 304 1.52 18.00 -30.53
N ASN A 305 1.81 17.06 -31.43
CA ASN A 305 1.91 15.65 -31.05
C ASN A 305 3.22 15.39 -30.30
N VAL A 306 3.19 14.45 -29.36
CA VAL A 306 4.39 14.01 -28.63
C VAL A 306 5.22 13.12 -29.55
N THR A 307 6.47 13.48 -29.82
CA THR A 307 7.40 12.67 -30.63
C THR A 307 8.46 11.96 -29.79
N LYS A 308 8.65 12.35 -28.52
CA LYS A 308 9.58 11.71 -27.58
C LYS A 308 9.11 11.86 -26.13
N ALA A 309 9.20 10.79 -25.34
CA ALA A 309 8.83 10.78 -23.92
C ALA A 309 9.77 9.85 -23.11
N GLU A 310 10.92 10.38 -22.71
CA GLU A 310 12.02 9.58 -22.12
C GLU A 310 11.66 8.94 -20.78
N HIS A 311 10.80 9.58 -19.98
CA HIS A 311 10.32 9.04 -18.70
C HIS A 311 9.56 7.70 -18.82
N GLN A 312 9.06 7.36 -20.02
CA GLN A 312 8.42 6.07 -20.34
C GLN A 312 9.32 5.15 -21.17
N GLY A 313 10.60 5.53 -21.37
CA GLY A 313 11.50 4.83 -22.28
C GLY A 313 11.12 4.96 -23.75
N ILE A 314 10.30 5.95 -24.13
CA ILE A 314 9.88 6.20 -25.51
C ILE A 314 10.86 7.16 -26.17
N MET A 315 11.62 6.65 -27.15
CA MET A 315 12.65 7.40 -27.85
C MET A 315 12.13 8.14 -29.08
N GLU A 316 11.11 7.59 -29.74
CA GLU A 316 10.51 8.19 -30.93
C GLU A 316 9.07 7.70 -31.11
N ILE A 317 8.16 8.61 -31.46
CA ILE A 317 6.82 8.31 -31.97
C ILE A 317 6.73 8.88 -33.38
N ILE A 318 6.48 8.02 -34.35
CA ILE A 318 6.34 8.36 -35.76
C ILE A 318 4.85 8.35 -36.10
N TYR A 319 4.36 9.49 -36.59
CA TYR A 319 2.97 9.68 -36.99
C TYR A 319 2.81 9.45 -38.49
N ASP A 320 1.66 8.88 -38.86
CA ASP A 320 1.23 8.85 -40.25
C ASP A 320 0.93 10.29 -40.71
N PRO A 321 1.53 10.77 -41.81
CA PRO A 321 1.44 12.17 -42.22
C PRO A 321 0.04 12.57 -42.70
N THR A 322 -0.83 11.61 -43.04
CA THR A 322 -2.16 11.88 -43.58
C THR A 322 -3.20 11.90 -42.47
N THR A 323 -3.15 10.92 -41.57
CA THR A 323 -4.14 10.73 -40.51
C THR A 323 -3.72 11.36 -39.19
N ASN A 324 -2.44 11.77 -39.07
CA ASN A 324 -1.83 12.25 -37.84
C ASN A 324 -1.97 11.27 -36.66
N ARG A 325 -1.96 9.97 -36.95
CA ARG A 325 -2.06 8.90 -35.95
C ARG A 325 -0.69 8.25 -35.72
N PRO A 326 -0.36 7.83 -34.49
CA PRO A 326 0.92 7.20 -34.21
C PRO A 326 0.98 5.84 -34.91
N ASN A 327 1.89 5.70 -35.86
CA ASN A 327 2.10 4.46 -36.61
C ASN A 327 3.17 3.60 -35.92
N ILE A 328 4.29 4.20 -35.51
CA ILE A 328 5.43 3.48 -34.93
C ILE A 328 5.89 4.15 -33.63
N ILE A 329 6.19 3.36 -32.61
CA ILE A 329 6.84 3.80 -31.37
C ILE A 329 8.15 3.01 -31.21
N LYS A 330 9.27 3.71 -31.06
CA LYS A 330 10.58 3.11 -30.77
C LYS A 330 10.92 3.29 -29.30
N LEU A 331 11.33 2.20 -28.65
CA LEU A 331 11.64 2.16 -27.23
C LEU A 331 13.15 2.13 -26.99
N GLN A 332 13.57 2.58 -25.81
CA GLN A 332 14.97 2.66 -25.41
C GLN A 332 15.66 1.29 -25.32
N ASP A 333 14.91 0.22 -25.06
CA ASP A 333 15.41 -1.16 -25.04
C ASP A 333 15.53 -1.80 -26.44
N GLY A 334 15.34 -1.00 -27.49
CA GLY A 334 15.43 -1.43 -28.89
C GLY A 334 14.15 -2.04 -29.44
N ARG A 335 13.10 -2.24 -28.64
CA ARG A 335 11.81 -2.70 -29.14
C ARG A 335 11.13 -1.63 -29.99
N GLN A 336 10.31 -2.09 -30.94
CA GLN A 336 9.44 -1.27 -31.75
C GLN A 336 8.00 -1.75 -31.62
N ILE A 337 7.06 -0.82 -31.49
CA ILE A 337 5.62 -1.09 -31.54
C ILE A 337 5.07 -0.43 -32.79
N SER A 338 4.30 -1.15 -33.60
CA SER A 338 3.59 -0.57 -34.75
C SER A 338 2.10 -0.79 -34.67
N TYR A 339 1.34 0.11 -35.29
CA TYR A 339 -0.12 0.13 -35.27
C TYR A 339 -0.70 0.28 -36.68
N ASP A 340 -1.75 -0.50 -36.95
CA ASP A 340 -2.59 -0.30 -38.13
C ASP A 340 -3.98 0.20 -37.70
N TYR A 341 -4.57 1.06 -38.52
CA TYR A 341 -5.88 1.66 -38.31
C TYR A 341 -6.79 1.37 -39.50
N ASP A 342 -8.10 1.26 -39.25
CA ASP A 342 -9.09 1.23 -40.31
C ASP A 342 -9.44 2.62 -40.84
N VAL A 343 -10.39 2.68 -41.78
CA VAL A 343 -10.86 3.91 -42.41
C VAL A 343 -11.59 4.86 -41.47
N GLN A 344 -12.09 4.37 -40.33
CA GLN A 344 -12.70 5.19 -39.28
C GLN A 344 -11.63 5.71 -38.30
N GLY A 345 -10.40 5.21 -38.42
CA GLY A 345 -9.28 5.56 -37.57
C GLY A 345 -9.22 4.73 -36.28
N GLU A 346 -9.95 3.62 -36.23
CA GLU A 346 -9.90 2.68 -35.11
C GLU A 346 -8.72 1.74 -35.26
N ARG A 347 -8.02 1.46 -34.16
CA ARG A 347 -6.87 0.55 -34.18
C ARG A 347 -7.35 -0.87 -34.44
N VAL A 348 -6.87 -1.47 -35.53
CA VAL A 348 -7.18 -2.86 -35.95
C VAL A 348 -6.02 -3.82 -35.73
N ARG A 349 -4.80 -3.30 -35.57
CA ARG A 349 -3.62 -4.13 -35.31
C ARG A 349 -2.59 -3.44 -34.44
N LYS A 350 -1.85 -4.25 -33.68
CA LYS A 350 -0.62 -3.88 -32.96
C LYS A 350 0.44 -4.97 -33.14
N HIS A 351 1.67 -4.59 -33.50
CA HIS A 351 2.83 -5.48 -33.44
C HIS A 351 3.83 -5.00 -32.40
N VAL A 352 4.52 -5.94 -31.77
CA VAL A 352 5.71 -5.69 -30.94
C VAL A 352 6.86 -6.46 -31.54
N ILE A 353 7.92 -5.74 -31.89
CA ILE A 353 9.12 -6.25 -32.54
C ILE A 353 10.30 -5.99 -31.59
N ASN A 354 11.23 -6.94 -31.46
CA ASN A 354 12.43 -6.76 -30.65
C ASN A 354 13.52 -5.97 -31.40
N GLY A 355 14.61 -5.65 -30.70
CA GLY A 355 15.76 -4.95 -31.30
C GLY A 355 16.48 -5.70 -32.43
N LYS A 356 16.15 -6.98 -32.67
CA LYS A 356 16.66 -7.79 -33.79
C LYS A 356 15.71 -7.83 -34.99
N GLY A 357 14.55 -7.19 -34.91
CA GLY A 357 13.53 -7.22 -35.96
C GLY A 357 12.58 -8.43 -35.89
N GLU A 358 12.66 -9.25 -34.85
CA GLU A 358 11.80 -10.42 -34.67
C GLU A 358 10.46 -9.99 -34.03
N LYS A 359 9.34 -10.47 -34.59
CA LYS A 359 8.01 -10.24 -34.02
C LYS A 359 7.87 -11.04 -32.72
N LEU A 360 7.66 -10.33 -31.61
CA LEU A 360 7.40 -10.92 -30.29
C LEU A 360 5.91 -11.14 -30.05
N LYS A 361 5.07 -10.19 -30.50
CA LYS A 361 3.64 -10.20 -30.21
C LYS A 361 2.85 -9.53 -31.32
N GLU A 362 1.68 -10.08 -31.61
CA GLU A 362 0.68 -9.49 -32.49
C GLU A 362 -0.67 -9.44 -31.78
N VAL A 363 -1.36 -8.31 -31.91
CA VAL A 363 -2.73 -8.14 -31.43
C VAL A 363 -3.61 -7.67 -32.57
N LEU A 364 -4.71 -8.36 -32.80
CA LEU A 364 -5.71 -8.06 -33.82
C LEU A 364 -7.03 -7.71 -33.12
N TYR A 365 -7.65 -6.62 -33.57
CA TYR A 365 -8.93 -6.16 -33.03
C TYR A 365 -10.01 -6.33 -34.11
N LEU A 366 -11.01 -7.16 -33.82
CA LEU A 366 -12.22 -7.24 -34.63
C LEU A 366 -13.26 -6.30 -34.02
N ARG A 367 -13.79 -5.40 -34.83
CA ARG A 367 -14.71 -4.35 -34.39
C ARG A 367 -16.06 -4.46 -35.08
N ASP A 368 -17.10 -3.95 -34.42
CA ASP A 368 -18.41 -3.78 -35.04
C ASP A 368 -18.49 -2.52 -35.91
N GLY A 369 -19.65 -2.27 -36.50
CA GLY A 369 -19.89 -1.09 -37.34
C GLY A 369 -19.86 0.25 -36.60
N GLU A 370 -19.88 0.24 -35.27
CA GLU A 370 -19.74 1.42 -34.40
C GLU A 370 -18.30 1.60 -33.91
N GLY A 371 -17.37 0.74 -34.33
CA GLY A 371 -15.97 0.77 -33.95
C GLY A 371 -15.67 0.12 -32.60
N ARG A 372 -16.64 -0.51 -31.92
CA ARG A 372 -16.40 -1.20 -30.64
C ARG A 372 -15.65 -2.50 -30.87
N SER A 373 -14.62 -2.78 -30.07
CA SER A 373 -13.88 -4.05 -30.15
C SER A 373 -14.78 -5.20 -29.68
N LEU A 374 -15.13 -6.11 -30.58
CA LEU A 374 -15.88 -7.34 -30.29
C LEU A 374 -14.96 -8.47 -29.84
N VAL A 375 -13.79 -8.58 -30.50
CA VAL A 375 -12.81 -9.62 -30.20
C VAL A 375 -11.41 -9.04 -30.26
N GLU A 376 -10.63 -9.29 -29.22
CA GLU A 376 -9.18 -9.12 -29.24
C GLU A 376 -8.53 -10.51 -29.40
N LYS A 377 -7.71 -10.67 -30.45
CA LYS A 377 -6.87 -11.85 -30.61
C LYS A 377 -5.42 -11.46 -30.33
N VAL A 378 -4.83 -12.09 -29.32
CA VAL A 378 -3.43 -11.94 -28.95
C VAL A 378 -2.65 -13.17 -29.41
N ILE A 379 -1.57 -12.95 -30.15
CA ILE A 379 -0.63 -13.99 -30.60
C ILE A 379 0.71 -13.69 -29.94
N ASP A 380 1.16 -14.58 -29.07
CA ASP A 380 2.50 -14.55 -28.50
C ASP A 380 3.44 -15.41 -29.36
N LEU A 381 4.55 -14.81 -29.77
CA LEU A 381 5.57 -15.38 -30.64
C LEU A 381 6.93 -15.48 -29.95
N THR A 382 6.99 -15.22 -28.64
CA THR A 382 8.23 -15.28 -27.85
C THR A 382 8.67 -16.71 -27.56
N ASP A 383 7.73 -17.67 -27.57
CA ASP A 383 7.98 -19.07 -27.26
C ASP A 383 7.96 -19.96 -28.50
N SER A 384 8.63 -21.12 -28.44
CA SER A 384 8.65 -22.10 -29.54
C SER A 384 7.26 -22.67 -29.88
N LYS A 385 6.29 -22.49 -28.98
CA LYS A 385 4.87 -22.76 -29.21
C LYS A 385 4.11 -21.45 -29.31
N ARG A 386 3.50 -21.22 -30.48
CA ARG A 386 2.56 -20.12 -30.71
C ARG A 386 1.40 -20.22 -29.71
N TYR A 387 1.29 -19.24 -28.83
CA TYR A 387 0.17 -19.12 -27.90
C TYR A 387 -0.82 -18.10 -28.46
N GLU A 388 -2.08 -18.50 -28.58
CA GLU A 388 -3.16 -17.61 -29.01
C GLU A 388 -4.18 -17.46 -27.88
N GLN A 389 -4.50 -16.22 -27.55
CA GLN A 389 -5.56 -15.87 -26.61
C GLN A 389 -6.61 -15.04 -27.34
N TYR A 390 -7.88 -15.30 -27.02
CA TYR A 390 -9.03 -14.57 -27.53
C TYR A 390 -9.81 -14.00 -26.35
N THR A 391 -10.11 -12.72 -26.41
CA THR A 391 -10.97 -12.02 -25.45
C THR A 391 -12.19 -11.50 -26.19
N GLY A 392 -13.39 -11.88 -25.75
CA GLY A 392 -14.65 -11.53 -26.41
C GLY A 392 -15.41 -10.53 -25.57
N TYR A 393 -15.62 -9.32 -26.09
CA TYR A 393 -16.25 -8.24 -25.35
C TYR A 393 -17.77 -8.24 -25.56
N ILE A 394 -18.52 -8.14 -24.46
CA ILE A 394 -19.98 -8.09 -24.48
C ILE A 394 -20.43 -6.67 -24.12
N TYR A 395 -21.28 -6.10 -24.97
CA TYR A 395 -21.83 -4.75 -24.78
C TYR A 395 -23.33 -4.80 -24.56
N GLY A 396 -23.82 -4.02 -23.59
CA GLY A 396 -25.22 -3.71 -23.41
C GLY A 396 -25.56 -2.28 -23.87
N PRO A 397 -26.80 -1.81 -23.66
CA PRO A 397 -27.25 -0.48 -24.09
C PRO A 397 -26.47 0.69 -23.49
N LYS A 398 -25.74 0.47 -22.39
CA LYS A 398 -24.95 1.49 -21.68
C LYS A 398 -23.43 1.35 -21.87
N GLY A 399 -22.97 0.41 -22.71
CA GLY A 399 -21.55 0.18 -22.94
C GLY A 399 -21.10 -1.24 -22.59
N LEU A 400 -19.80 -1.41 -22.32
CA LEU A 400 -19.17 -2.70 -22.01
C LEU A 400 -19.72 -3.27 -20.70
N ILE A 401 -20.16 -4.53 -20.71
CA ILE A 401 -20.71 -5.22 -19.54
C ILE A 401 -19.91 -6.48 -19.14
N GLY A 402 -18.97 -6.94 -19.97
CA GLY A 402 -18.10 -8.08 -19.66
C GLY A 402 -17.11 -8.39 -20.78
N PHE A 403 -16.12 -9.25 -20.50
CA PHE A 403 -15.10 -9.70 -21.45
C PHE A 403 -14.58 -11.10 -21.14
#